data_AF-A0A9D7XG18-F1
#
_entry.id   AF-A0A9D7XG18-F1
#
_cell.length_a   1.000
_cell.length_b   1.000
_cell.length_c   1.000
_cell.angle_alpha   90.00
_cell.angle_beta   90.00
_cell.angle_gamma   90.00
#
_symmetry.space_group_name_H-M   'P 1'
#
loop_
_entity.id
_entity.type
_entity.pdbx_description
1 polymer ?
#
loop_
_entity_poly.entity_id
_entity_poly.type
_entity_poly.pdbx_seq_one_letter_code
_entity_poly.pdbx_strand_id
1 'polypeptide(L)' 'MINRITIDPNICHGKPSIRGLSYPVKNMLELLASGMTIDELLEDYTDLAREDFLA' A
#
# COMPACT_ATOMS: atom_id res chain seq x y z
N MET A 1 9.63 -10.66 -10.83
CA MET A 1 8.28 -10.07 -11.08
C MET A 1 7.57 -10.07 -9.75
N ILE A 2 7.67 -8.98 -8.97
CA ILE A 2 7.15 -8.96 -7.60
C ILE A 2 5.78 -8.32 -7.65
N ASN A 3 4.74 -9.15 -7.72
CA ASN A 3 3.35 -8.71 -7.72
C ASN A 3 2.99 -8.24 -6.29
N ARG A 4 3.42 -7.03 -5.92
CA ARG A 4 3.16 -6.43 -4.60
C ARG A 4 1.72 -5.95 -4.44
N ILE A 5 1.02 -5.76 -5.55
CA ILE A 5 -0.38 -5.35 -5.54
C ILE A 5 -1.24 -6.60 -5.71
N THR A 6 -1.96 -6.94 -4.66
CA THR A 6 -2.97 -8.02 -4.69
C THR A 6 -4.32 -7.38 -4.96
N ILE A 7 -5.06 -7.92 -5.92
CA ILE A 7 -6.43 -7.51 -6.20
C ILE A 7 -7.31 -8.68 -5.82
N ASP A 8 -7.87 -8.64 -4.61
CA ASP A 8 -8.82 -9.65 -4.16
C ASP A 8 -10.23 -9.05 -4.08
N PRO A 9 -11.20 -9.57 -4.87
CA PRO A 9 -12.59 -9.16 -4.79
C PRO A 9 -13.21 -9.32 -3.39
N ASN A 10 -12.68 -10.20 -2.55
CA ASN A 10 -13.21 -10.51 -1.22
C ASN A 10 -12.59 -9.68 -0.08
N ILE A 11 -11.34 -9.23 -0.21
CA ILE A 11 -10.61 -8.57 0.90
C ILE A 11 -10.86 -7.05 0.91
N CYS A 12 -11.23 -6.46 -0.24
CA CYS A 12 -11.41 -5.02 -0.35
C CYS A 12 -12.46 -4.61 -1.41
N HIS A 13 -13.51 -5.40 -1.58
CA HIS A 13 -14.52 -5.21 -2.66
C HIS A 13 -13.90 -5.13 -4.07
N GLY A 14 -12.74 -5.78 -4.29
CA GLY A 14 -12.00 -5.72 -5.54
C GLY A 14 -11.04 -4.54 -5.68
N LYS A 15 -10.81 -3.77 -4.61
CA LYS A 15 -9.80 -2.71 -4.63
C LYS A 15 -8.39 -3.31 -4.56
N PRO A 16 -7.41 -2.72 -5.28
CA PRO A 16 -6.02 -3.13 -5.17
C PRO A 16 -5.47 -2.82 -3.78
N SER A 17 -4.98 -3.84 -3.10
CA SER A 17 -4.36 -3.76 -1.79
C SER A 17 -2.88 -4.13 -1.86
N ILE A 18 -2.08 -3.53 -0.97
CA ILE A 18 -0.66 -3.86 -0.86
C ILE A 18 -0.54 -5.24 -0.21
N ARG A 19 0.01 -6.20 -0.94
CA ARG A 19 0.33 -7.56 -0.48
C ARG A 19 -0.84 -8.34 0.14
N GLY A 20 -2.09 -7.99 -0.21
CA GLY A 20 -3.28 -8.58 0.39
C GLY A 20 -3.57 -8.08 1.82
N LEU A 21 -2.88 -7.02 2.26
CA LEU A 21 -3.21 -6.31 3.50
C LEU A 21 -4.51 -5.53 3.30
N SER A 22 -5.18 -5.17 4.40
CA SER A 22 -6.35 -4.27 4.36
C SER A 22 -6.00 -2.81 4.07
N TYR A 23 -4.83 -2.54 3.47
CA TYR A 23 -4.36 -1.22 3.05
C TYR A 23 -4.53 -1.06 1.53
N PRO A 24 -5.48 -0.23 1.07
CA PRO A 24 -5.64 0.07 -0.34
C PRO A 24 -4.44 0.88 -0.83
N VAL A 25 -3.89 0.53 -1.99
CA VAL A 25 -2.80 1.29 -2.64
C VAL A 25 -3.20 2.76 -2.82
N LYS A 26 -4.48 3.01 -3.13
CA LYS A 26 -5.05 4.35 -3.27
C LYS A 26 -4.88 5.21 -2.02
N ASN A 27 -5.10 4.66 -0.83
CA ASN A 27 -4.93 5.42 0.42
C ASN A 27 -3.47 5.82 0.62
N MET A 28 -2.54 4.91 0.33
CA MET A 28 -1.11 5.17 0.45
C MET A 28 -0.67 6.26 -0.53
N LEU A 29 -1.17 6.24 -1.76
CA LEU A 29 -0.95 7.32 -2.74
C LEU A 29 -1.56 8.65 -2.29
N GLU A 30 -2.72 8.64 -1.64
CA GLU A 30 -3.32 9.86 -1.07
C GLU A 30 -2.49 10.44 0.09
N LEU A 31 -1.94 9.58 0.96
CA LEU A 31 -1.05 10.01 2.03
C LEU A 31 0.24 10.62 1.46
N LEU A 32 0.85 9.98 0.47
CA LEU A 32 2.00 10.56 -0.24
C LEU A 32 1.64 11.89 -0.93
N ALA A 33 0.47 11.97 -1.55
CA ALA A 33 -0.01 13.20 -2.18
C ALA A 33 -0.31 14.32 -1.17
N SER A 34 -0.62 13.97 0.08
CA SER A 34 -0.78 14.93 1.18
C SER A 34 0.55 15.52 1.67
N GLY A 35 1.69 14.96 1.23
CA GLY A 35 3.03 15.38 1.60
C GLY A 35 3.73 14.47 2.60
N MET A 36 3.10 13.34 2.97
CA MET A 36 3.73 12.32 3.80
C MET A 36 4.85 11.63 3.02
N THR A 37 5.93 11.28 3.69
CA THR A 37 7.05 10.55 3.11
C THR A 37 6.86 9.04 3.25
N ILE A 38 7.55 8.27 2.41
CA ILE A 38 7.55 6.81 2.53
C ILE A 38 8.12 6.38 3.88
N ASP A 39 9.12 7.10 4.42
CA ASP A 39 9.70 6.78 5.72
C ASP A 39 8.71 6.94 6.87
N GLU A 40 7.93 8.03 6.89
CA GLU A 40 6.84 8.22 7.86
C GLU A 40 5.77 7.11 7.73
N LEU A 41 5.43 6.73 6.50
CA LEU A 41 4.52 5.61 6.26
C LEU A 41 5.09 4.28 6.76
N LEU A 42 6.40 4.05 6.68
CA LEU A 42 7.02 2.83 7.19
C LEU A 42 7.13 2.82 8.72
N GLU A 43 7.25 3.99 9.34
CA GLU A 43 7.19 4.15 10.79
C GLU A 43 5.77 3.91 11.33
N ASP A 44 4.76 4.50 10.69
CA ASP A 44 3.35 4.35 11.09
C ASP A 44 2.79 2.97 10.72
N TYR A 45 3.23 2.41 9.60
CA TYR A 45 2.78 1.13 9.06
C TYR A 45 3.96 0.17 8.89
N THR A 46 4.38 -0.44 10.00
CA THR A 46 5.50 -1.40 10.06
C THR A 46 5.30 -2.66 9.21
N ASP A 47 4.06 -2.95 8.81
CA ASP A 47 3.73 -4.04 7.87
C ASP A 47 4.07 -3.71 6.40
N LEU A 48 4.23 -2.42 6.09
CA LEU A 48 4.61 -1.96 4.75
C LEU A 48 6.12 -2.04 4.58
N ALA A 49 6.55 -2.32 3.36
CA ALA A 49 7.94 -2.25 2.97
C ALA A 49 8.14 -1.11 1.98
N ARG A 50 9.32 -0.46 2.01
CA ARG A 50 9.69 0.57 1.02
C ARG A 50 9.54 0.06 -0.42
N GLU A 51 9.80 -1.21 -0.61
CA GLU A 51 9.66 -1.94 -1.87
C GLU A 51 8.23 -1.94 -2.42
N ASP A 52 7.22 -1.76 -1.57
CA ASP A 52 5.81 -1.67 -1.97
C ASP A 52 5.50 -0.33 -2.67
N PHE A 53 6.35 0.68 -2.47
CA PHE A 53 6.26 2.01 -3.07
C PHE A 53 7.22 2.23 -4.25
N LEU A 54 8.19 1.34 -4.45
CA LEU A 54 9.22 1.42 -5.51
C LEU A 54 8.85 0.64 -6.79
N ALA A 55 7.62 0.12 -6.87
CA ALA A 55 7.14 -0.74 -7.96
C ALA A 55 6.89 0.00 -9.27
#